data_AF-A0A972CVS9-F1
#
_entry.id   AF-A0A972CVS9-F1
#
_cell.length_a   1.000
_cell.length_b   1.000
_cell.length_c   1.000
_cell.angle_alpha   90.00
_cell.angle_beta   90.00
_cell.angle_gamma   90.00
#
_symmetry.space_group_name_H-M   'P 1'
#
loop_
_entity.id
_entity.type
_entity.pdbx_description
1 polymer ?
#
loop_
_entity_poly.entity_id
_entity_poly.type
_entity_poly.pdbx_seq_one_letter_code
_entity_poly.pdbx_strand_id
1 'polypeptide(L)'
;IFIGLTMLLCCVVAMLFICLMKARTKQNAKMVARILSFRDFISKPDLETVLKLSRENPLYFYDILPYAYSFGFTTLWTKTFDIVKVEPPEWFEPYEHFEQRKYSLGINTVRFNSVIQDFSRNFTNKMGSRENFND
;
A
#
# COMPACT_ATOMS: atom_id res chain seq x y z
N ILE A 1 -52.11 -22.35 -6.32
CA ILE A 1 -51.61 -22.89 -5.02
C ILE A 1 -50.24 -23.55 -5.22
N PHE A 2 -50.11 -24.60 -6.04
CA PHE A 2 -48.82 -25.29 -6.28
C PHE A 2 -47.68 -24.38 -6.77
N ILE A 3 -47.95 -23.48 -7.74
CA ILE A 3 -46.94 -22.54 -8.28
C ILE A 3 -46.46 -21.52 -7.23
N GLY A 4 -47.35 -21.06 -6.35
CA GLY A 4 -46.98 -20.16 -5.26
C GLY A 4 -46.10 -20.85 -4.22
N LEU A 5 -46.37 -22.13 -3.97
CA LEU A 5 -45.61 -22.96 -3.03
C LEU A 5 -44.18 -23.23 -3.53
N THR A 6 -44.00 -23.48 -4.84
CA THR A 6 -42.67 -23.68 -5.44
C THR A 6 -41.85 -22.38 -5.48
N MET A 7 -42.47 -21.23 -5.76
CA MET A 7 -41.80 -19.93 -5.68
C MET A 7 -41.33 -19.62 -4.26
N LEU A 8 -42.18 -19.84 -3.24
CA LEU A 8 -41.83 -19.61 -1.85
C LEU A 8 -40.63 -20.48 -1.42
N LEU A 9 -40.63 -21.75 -1.81
CA LEU A 9 -39.54 -22.67 -1.52
C LEU A 9 -38.21 -22.20 -2.16
N CYS A 10 -38.26 -21.74 -3.41
CA CYS A 10 -37.09 -21.21 -4.10
C CYS A 10 -36.52 -19.97 -3.40
N CYS A 11 -37.38 -19.03 -2.96
CA CYS A 11 -36.95 -17.86 -2.21
C CYS A 11 -36.30 -18.20 -0.87
N VAL A 12 -36.84 -19.18 -0.14
CA VAL A 12 -36.26 -19.63 1.15
C VAL A 12 -34.88 -20.25 0.94
N VAL A 13 -34.74 -21.09 -0.09
CA VAL A 13 -33.44 -21.70 -0.44
C VAL A 13 -32.43 -20.64 -0.88
N ALA A 14 -32.83 -19.68 -1.71
CA ALA A 14 -31.96 -18.57 -2.12
C ALA A 14 -31.52 -17.72 -0.91
N MET A 15 -32.43 -17.40 0.01
CA MET A 15 -32.08 -16.68 1.25
C MET A 15 -31.10 -17.46 2.12
N LEU A 16 -31.26 -18.79 2.25
CA LEU A 16 -30.30 -19.64 2.95
C LEU A 16 -28.90 -19.55 2.33
N PHE A 17 -28.79 -19.63 1.00
CA PHE A 17 -27.50 -19.51 0.31
C PHE A 17 -26.87 -18.12 0.46
N ILE A 18 -27.66 -17.05 0.40
CA ILE A 18 -27.16 -15.67 0.62
C ILE A 18 -26.64 -15.51 2.05
N CYS A 19 -27.35 -16.06 3.05
CA CYS A 19 -26.91 -16.04 4.45
C CYS A 19 -25.63 -16.86 4.66
N LEU A 20 -25.52 -18.05 4.05
CA LEU A 20 -24.32 -18.88 4.10
C LEU A 20 -23.12 -18.22 3.44
N MET A 21 -23.31 -17.52 2.31
CA MET A 21 -22.24 -16.85 1.58
C MET A 21 -21.69 -15.62 2.33
N LYS A 22 -22.51 -14.98 3.17
CA LYS A 22 -22.08 -13.89 4.06
C LYS A 22 -21.26 -14.38 5.25
N ALA A 23 -21.20 -15.70 5.50
CA ALA A 23 -20.30 -16.28 6.49
C ALA A 23 -18.85 -16.12 6.02
N ARG A 24 -18.18 -15.08 6.53
CA ARG A 24 -16.75 -14.83 6.35
C ARG A 24 -15.98 -16.14 6.52
N THR A 25 -15.42 -16.69 5.45
CA THR A 25 -14.51 -17.84 5.52
C THR A 25 -13.41 -17.51 6.54
N LYS A 26 -13.15 -18.40 7.51
CA LYS A 26 -12.15 -18.19 8.58
C LYS A 26 -10.79 -17.74 8.02
N GLN A 27 -10.44 -18.22 6.83
CA GLN A 27 -9.25 -17.83 6.09
C GLN A 27 -9.24 -16.35 5.69
N ASN A 28 -10.35 -15.83 5.16
CA ASN A 28 -10.48 -14.41 4.81
C ASN A 28 -10.39 -13.53 6.06
N ALA A 29 -11.01 -13.94 7.17
CA ALA A 29 -10.89 -13.22 8.43
C ALA A 29 -9.43 -13.16 8.91
N LYS A 30 -8.69 -14.27 8.82
CA LYS A 30 -7.25 -14.32 9.16
C LYS A 30 -6.40 -13.42 8.26
N MET A 31 -6.69 -13.40 6.96
CA MET A 31 -5.95 -12.58 6.00
C MET A 31 -6.20 -11.08 6.22
N VAL A 32 -7.46 -10.69 6.43
CA VAL A 32 -7.83 -9.31 6.78
C VAL A 32 -7.16 -8.89 8.08
N ALA A 33 -7.16 -9.75 9.11
CA ALA A 33 -6.47 -9.46 10.37
C ALA A 33 -4.97 -9.20 10.16
N ARG A 34 -4.29 -10.00 9.34
CA ARG A 34 -2.86 -9.80 9.03
C ARG A 34 -2.59 -8.46 8.33
N ILE A 35 -3.40 -8.11 7.34
CA ILE A 35 -3.27 -6.84 6.62
C ILE A 35 -3.54 -5.66 7.57
N LEU A 36 -4.53 -5.80 8.44
CA LEU A 36 -4.86 -4.77 9.43
C LEU A 36 -3.72 -4.54 10.41
N SER A 37 -3.16 -5.61 10.99
CA SER A 37 -1.99 -5.52 11.87
C SER A 37 -0.80 -4.89 11.17
N PHE A 38 -0.58 -5.20 9.89
CA PHE A 38 0.49 -4.59 9.11
C PHE A 38 0.26 -3.11 8.82
N ARG A 39 -0.97 -2.72 8.47
CA ARG A 39 -1.36 -1.32 8.31
C ARG A 39 -1.13 -0.54 9.60
N ASP A 40 -1.54 -1.11 10.74
CA ASP A 40 -1.38 -0.47 12.04
C ASP A 40 0.10 -0.33 12.42
N PHE A 41 0.94 -1.32 12.07
CA PHE A 41 2.40 -1.24 12.18
C PHE A 41 2.99 -0.09 11.35
N ILE A 42 2.58 0.07 10.08
CA ILE A 42 3.05 1.19 9.24
C ILE A 42 2.53 2.53 9.77
N SER A 43 1.31 2.58 10.31
CA SER A 43 0.69 3.80 10.82
C SER A 43 1.34 4.31 12.10
N LYS A 44 1.81 3.40 12.96
CA LYS A 44 2.50 3.70 14.22
C LYS A 44 3.76 2.83 14.34
N PRO A 45 4.81 3.16 13.58
CA PRO A 45 6.03 2.40 13.62
C PRO A 45 6.72 2.61 14.97
N ASP A 46 6.99 1.51 15.65
CA ASP A 46 7.85 1.51 16.82
C ASP A 46 9.31 1.60 16.36
N LEU A 47 10.03 2.62 16.84
CA LEU A 47 11.38 2.92 16.40
C LEU A 47 12.35 1.76 16.70
N GLU A 48 12.22 1.11 17.85
CA GLU A 48 13.06 -0.03 18.22
C GLU A 48 12.84 -1.21 17.29
N THR A 49 11.58 -1.52 16.99
CA THR A 49 11.23 -2.58 16.04
C THR A 49 11.72 -2.28 14.63
N VAL A 50 11.57 -1.04 14.16
CA VAL A 50 12.05 -0.61 12.84
C VAL A 50 13.57 -0.66 12.74
N LEU A 51 14.29 -0.20 13.77
CA LEU A 51 15.76 -0.34 13.85
C LEU A 51 16.18 -1.81 13.86
N LYS A 52 15.42 -2.64 14.60
CA LYS A 52 15.33 -4.10 14.52
C LYS A 52 15.52 -4.61 13.09
N LEU A 53 14.45 -4.39 12.33
CA LEU A 53 14.24 -4.88 10.99
C LEU A 53 15.20 -4.26 9.98
N SER A 54 15.53 -2.97 10.15
CA SER A 54 16.48 -2.27 9.29
C SER A 54 17.90 -2.80 9.43
N ARG A 55 18.29 -3.31 10.61
CA ARG A 55 19.60 -3.94 10.82
C ARG A 55 19.66 -5.32 10.18
N GLU A 56 18.55 -6.05 10.21
CA GLU A 56 18.45 -7.37 9.57
C GLU A 56 18.39 -7.27 8.05
N ASN A 57 17.69 -6.26 7.52
CA ASN A 57 17.61 -5.97 6.09
C ASN A 57 17.77 -4.46 5.83
N PRO A 58 18.90 -3.99 5.26
CA PRO A 58 19.10 -2.58 4.95
C PRO A 58 18.12 -2.06 3.88
N LEU A 59 17.54 -2.95 3.06
CA LEU A 59 16.60 -2.61 1.99
C LEU A 59 15.14 -2.51 2.49
N TYR A 60 14.89 -2.80 3.77
CA TYR A 60 13.54 -2.93 4.32
C TYR A 60 12.66 -1.69 4.10
N PHE A 61 13.25 -0.49 4.17
CA PHE A 61 12.54 0.75 3.85
C PHE A 61 11.93 0.72 2.44
N TYR A 62 12.74 0.33 1.46
CA TYR A 62 12.38 0.37 0.05
C TYR A 62 11.35 -0.70 -0.32
N ASP A 63 11.45 -1.88 0.30
CA ASP A 63 10.51 -2.99 0.09
C ASP A 63 9.10 -2.66 0.58
N ILE A 64 8.99 -1.94 1.70
CA ILE A 64 7.71 -1.64 2.35
C ILE A 64 7.07 -0.35 1.82
N LEU A 65 7.85 0.56 1.25
CA LEU A 65 7.37 1.87 0.80
C LEU A 65 6.18 1.81 -0.19
N PRO A 66 6.16 0.92 -1.20
CA PRO A 66 5.00 0.79 -2.09
C PRO A 66 3.70 0.39 -1.36
N TYR A 67 3.81 -0.40 -0.29
CA TYR A 67 2.66 -0.76 0.54
C TYR A 67 2.23 0.40 1.44
N ALA A 68 3.17 1.15 2.00
CA ALA A 68 2.85 2.38 2.72
C ALA A 68 2.15 3.40 1.80
N TYR A 69 2.52 3.43 0.51
CA TYR A 69 1.85 4.23 -0.52
C TYR A 69 0.40 3.83 -0.76
N SER A 70 0.10 2.54 -0.88
CA SER A 70 -1.29 2.08 -1.06
C SER A 70 -2.19 2.39 0.15
N PHE A 71 -1.61 2.49 1.35
CA PHE A 71 -2.33 2.89 2.56
C PHE A 71 -2.36 4.41 2.81
N GLY A 72 -1.65 5.22 2.01
CA GLY A 72 -1.55 6.67 2.20
C GLY A 72 -0.66 7.10 3.38
N PHE A 73 0.16 6.21 3.93
CA PHE A 73 1.07 6.47 5.06
C PHE A 73 2.52 6.73 4.63
N THR A 74 2.77 7.01 3.35
CA THR A 74 4.12 7.18 2.80
C THR A 74 4.93 8.24 3.55
N THR A 75 4.34 9.40 3.84
CA THR A 75 5.03 10.50 4.51
C THR A 75 5.42 10.16 5.95
N LEU A 76 4.59 9.39 6.65
CA LEU A 76 4.86 8.92 8.01
C LEU A 76 5.95 7.85 8.02
N TRP A 77 5.92 6.93 7.06
CA TRP A 77 6.94 5.90 6.88
C TRP A 77 8.30 6.52 6.54
N THR A 78 8.38 7.45 5.58
CA THR A 78 9.64 8.13 5.21
C THR A 78 10.23 8.89 6.39
N LYS A 79 9.43 9.60 7.19
CA LYS A 79 9.90 10.33 8.38
C LYS A 79 10.52 9.42 9.44
N THR A 80 9.98 8.21 9.60
CA THR A 80 10.50 7.24 10.57
C THR A 80 11.91 6.80 10.20
N PHE A 81 12.16 6.56 8.90
CA PHE A 81 13.47 6.12 8.40
C PHE A 81 14.46 7.26 8.14
N ASP A 82 14.00 8.51 8.12
CA ASP A 82 14.88 9.68 8.07
C ASP A 82 15.83 9.70 9.29
N ILE A 83 15.31 9.31 10.46
CA ILE A 83 16.07 9.19 11.71
C ILE A 83 17.08 8.02 11.64
N VAL A 84 16.76 6.97 10.89
CA VAL A 84 17.50 5.70 10.85
C VAL A 84 18.68 5.73 9.86
N LYS A 85 18.77 6.74 8.97
CA LYS A 85 19.81 6.89 7.93
C LYS A 85 20.06 5.59 7.15
N VAL A 86 19.13 5.25 6.27
CA VAL A 86 19.22 4.08 5.38
C VAL A 86 20.10 4.37 4.17
N GLU A 87 20.97 3.42 3.83
CA GLU A 87 21.79 3.47 2.61
C GLU A 87 20.94 3.19 1.35
N PRO A 88 21.29 3.79 0.19
CA PRO A 88 20.54 3.57 -1.03
C PRO A 88 20.78 2.15 -1.56
N PRO A 89 19.78 1.53 -2.20
CA PRO A 89 19.91 0.19 -2.72
C PRO A 89 20.67 0.19 -4.05
N GLU A 90 21.39 -0.89 -4.37
CA GLU A 90 22.18 -0.99 -5.61
C GLU A 90 21.34 -0.83 -6.89
N TRP A 91 20.06 -1.20 -6.85
CA TRP A 91 19.16 -1.07 -8.00
C TRP A 91 18.62 0.36 -8.21
N PHE A 92 18.77 1.26 -7.24
CA PHE A 92 18.27 2.63 -7.33
C PHE A 92 19.39 3.60 -7.68
N GLU A 93 19.56 3.82 -8.98
CA GLU A 93 20.40 4.89 -9.48
C GLU A 93 19.52 6.12 -9.80
N PRO A 94 19.66 7.23 -9.04
CA PRO A 94 18.98 8.45 -9.40
C PRO A 94 19.54 8.97 -10.73
N TYR A 95 18.66 9.19 -11.72
CA TYR A 95 19.04 9.70 -13.03
C TYR A 95 19.80 11.04 -12.91
N GLU A 96 21.01 11.09 -13.46
CA GLU A 96 22.00 12.16 -13.26
C GLU A 96 21.75 13.47 -14.04
N HIS A 97 20.55 13.72 -14.58
CA HIS A 97 20.25 14.95 -15.34
C HIS A 97 19.91 16.19 -14.47
N PHE A 98 20.40 16.25 -13.22
CA PHE A 98 20.40 17.47 -12.40
C PHE A 98 21.79 17.69 -11.81
N GLU A 99 22.75 17.90 -12.72
CA GLU A 99 23.96 18.71 -12.49
C GLU A 99 23.55 20.02 -11.79
N GLN A 100 23.68 20.10 -10.45
CA GLN A 100 24.02 21.31 -9.67
C GLN A 100 23.79 21.21 -8.14
N ARG A 101 23.46 20.06 -7.55
CA ARG A 101 23.50 19.93 -6.07
C ARG A 101 24.36 18.77 -5.58
N LYS A 102 25.65 18.87 -5.90
CA LYS A 102 26.75 18.08 -5.32
C LYS A 102 26.98 18.35 -3.81
N TYR A 103 26.10 19.10 -3.14
CA TYR A 103 26.23 19.56 -1.75
C TYR A 103 24.97 19.34 -0.88
N SER A 104 24.19 18.27 -1.07
CA SER A 104 23.26 17.85 0.00
C SER A 104 23.36 16.36 0.30
N LEU A 105 24.21 16.02 1.25
CA LEU A 105 24.31 14.76 1.99
C LEU A 105 23.03 14.45 2.80
N GLY A 106 21.87 14.50 2.16
CA GLY A 106 20.58 14.51 2.84
C GLY A 106 19.56 13.60 2.20
N ILE A 107 19.61 12.33 2.60
CA ILE A 107 18.46 11.41 2.70
C ILE A 107 17.99 10.77 1.37
N ASN A 108 18.56 9.60 1.06
CA ASN A 108 18.20 8.76 -0.10
C ASN A 108 16.73 8.33 -0.09
N THR A 109 16.12 8.17 1.10
CA THR A 109 14.72 7.77 1.26
C THR A 109 13.74 8.84 0.79
N VAL A 110 14.07 10.12 0.99
CA VAL A 110 13.28 11.27 0.52
C VAL A 110 13.33 11.38 -1.00
N ARG A 111 14.51 11.14 -1.60
CA ARG A 111 14.69 11.16 -3.05
C ARG A 111 13.91 10.06 -3.76
N PHE A 112 13.92 8.84 -3.21
CA PHE A 112 13.12 7.74 -3.74
C PHE A 112 11.63 8.02 -3.62
N ASN A 113 11.18 8.55 -2.48
CA ASN A 113 9.79 8.94 -2.27
C ASN A 113 9.32 9.99 -3.30
N SER A 114 10.13 11.01 -3.61
CA SER A 114 9.76 11.99 -4.64
C SER A 114 9.61 11.37 -6.03
N VAL A 115 10.46 10.41 -6.40
CA VAL A 115 10.36 9.71 -7.69
C VAL A 115 9.05 8.93 -7.80
N ILE A 116 8.63 8.23 -6.74
CA ILE A 116 7.34 7.53 -6.71
C ILE A 116 6.17 8.51 -6.82
N GLN A 117 6.23 9.65 -6.13
CA GLN A 117 5.17 10.66 -6.20
C GLN A 117 5.07 11.28 -7.60
N ASP A 118 6.19 11.57 -8.25
CA ASP A 118 6.21 12.08 -9.62
C ASP A 118 5.66 11.06 -10.62
N PHE A 119 6.03 9.79 -10.46
CA PHE A 119 5.44 8.70 -11.23
C PHE A 119 3.91 8.68 -11.07
N SER A 120 3.41 8.69 -9.83
CA SER A 120 1.97 8.64 -9.59
C SER A 120 1.26 9.86 -10.16
N ARG A 121 1.81 11.07 -10.00
CA ARG A 121 1.22 12.30 -10.55
C ARG A 121 1.12 12.23 -12.07
N ASN A 122 2.17 11.78 -12.74
CA ASN A 122 2.18 11.61 -14.20
C ASN A 122 1.19 10.55 -14.66
N PHE A 123 1.05 9.44 -13.91
CA PHE A 123 0.09 8.38 -14.20
C PHE A 123 -1.36 8.89 -14.07
N THR A 124 -1.67 9.55 -12.95
CA THR A 124 -3.01 10.12 -12.70
C THR A 124 -3.37 11.18 -13.74
N ASN A 125 -2.44 12.08 -14.08
CA ASN A 125 -2.67 13.11 -15.10
C ASN A 125 -2.97 12.50 -16.47
N LYS A 126 -2.25 11.45 -16.88
CA LYS A 126 -2.48 10.76 -18.16
C LYS A 126 -3.81 9.98 -18.18
N MET A 127 -4.22 9.37 -17.07
CA MET A 127 -5.51 8.70 -16.99
C MET A 127 -6.68 9.68 -16.96
N GLY A 128 -6.62 10.72 -16.13
CA GLY A 128 -7.67 11.75 -16.08
C GLY A 128 -7.81 12.53 -17.39
N SER A 129 -6.73 12.68 -18.16
CA SER A 129 -6.81 13.27 -19.51
C SER A 129 -7.51 12.38 -20.54
N ARG A 130 -7.59 11.05 -20.34
CA ARG A 130 -8.35 10.13 -21.22
C ARG A 130 -9.85 10.11 -20.95
N GLU A 131 -10.29 10.46 -19.73
CA GLU A 131 -11.72 10.60 -19.41
C GLU A 131 -12.31 11.88 -20.02
N ASN A 132 -11.60 13.02 -19.92
CA ASN A 132 -12.04 14.31 -20.47
C ASN A 132 -12.02 14.41 -22.01
N PHE A 133 -11.60 13.37 -22.74
CA PHE A 133 -11.65 13.33 -24.21
C PHE A 133 -12.92 12.66 -24.75
N ASN A 134 -13.70 12.00 -23.88
CA ASN A 134 -14.91 11.26 -24.28
C ASN A 134 -16.22 12.00 -23.95
N ASP A 135 -16.13 13.26 -23.51
CA ASP A 135 -17.23 14.22 -23.38
C ASP A 135 -17.10 15.31 -24.46
#